data_AF-A0A820KXM5-F1
#
_entry.id   AF-A0A820KXM5-F1
#
_cell.length_a   1.000
_cell.length_b   1.000
_cell.length_c   1.000
_cell.angle_alpha   90.00
_cell.angle_beta   90.00
_cell.angle_gamma   90.00
#
_symmetry.space_group_name_H-M   'P 1'
#
loop_
_entity.id
_entity.type
_entity.pdbx_description
1 polymer ?
#
loop_
_entity_poly.entity_id
_entity_poly.type
_entity_poly.pdbx_seq_one_letter_code
_entity_poly.pdbx_strand_id
1 'polypeptide(L)'
;MTSSPVYQCKRALIIGINTYQNNSLNYCINDAKDLMTTLNRIGFKEVLLGVDCKRTKFLQMVETFAGRIKPTDLTLFYFSGHGKQYENENYLLPSDYDYDYSTRESIYLLDNAVSVQTNVRTKGGSDQQGLSPMHASPETLIAYACAPGAVAVDETRNGRNGYFAEHLLKHIATPNNDIEDILKIVAREVKLQTSGFQVPFRTSSLTEKVCLVTSNVQ
;
A
#
# COMPACT_ATOMS: atom_id res chain seq x y z
N MET A 1 3.20 2.87 -32.09
CA MET A 1 3.08 3.76 -30.92
C MET A 1 1.74 3.44 -30.27
N THR A 2 1.71 2.56 -29.27
CA THR A 2 0.49 2.28 -28.51
C THR A 2 0.29 3.41 -27.51
N SER A 3 -0.82 4.15 -27.64
CA SER A 3 -1.22 5.15 -26.66
C SER A 3 -1.52 4.45 -25.34
N SER A 4 -1.00 4.96 -24.22
CA SER A 4 -1.35 4.45 -22.88
C SER A 4 -2.88 4.41 -22.71
N PRO A 5 -3.42 3.40 -22.03
CA PRO A 5 -4.86 3.29 -21.81
C PRO A 5 -5.40 4.56 -21.15
N VAL A 6 -6.48 5.11 -21.72
CA VAL A 6 -7.16 6.27 -21.16
C VAL A 6 -8.18 5.77 -20.14
N TYR A 7 -7.81 5.84 -18.86
CA TYR A 7 -8.71 5.49 -17.76
C TYR A 7 -9.81 6.54 -17.61
N GLN A 8 -11.05 6.08 -17.44
CA GLN A 8 -12.22 6.97 -17.34
C GLN A 8 -12.28 7.68 -15.98
N CYS A 9 -11.87 7.00 -14.92
CA CYS A 9 -11.71 7.57 -13.58
C CYS A 9 -10.46 7.02 -12.90
N LYS A 10 -9.89 7.80 -11.98
CA LYS A 10 -8.82 7.37 -11.06
C LYS A 10 -9.37 7.39 -9.64
N ARG A 11 -9.38 6.24 -8.99
CA ARG A 11 -9.98 6.01 -7.67
C ARG A 11 -8.94 5.45 -6.71
N ALA A 12 -9.00 5.83 -5.45
CA ALA A 12 -8.14 5.23 -4.44
C ALA A 12 -8.85 4.94 -3.12
N LEU A 13 -8.42 3.88 -2.44
CA LEU A 13 -8.69 3.61 -1.03
C LEU A 13 -7.35 3.62 -0.30
N ILE A 14 -7.22 4.47 0.70
CA ILE A 14 -6.01 4.66 1.48
C ILE A 14 -6.35 4.45 2.95
N ILE A 15 -5.63 3.56 3.63
CA ILE A 15 -5.83 3.26 5.04
C ILE A 15 -4.49 3.39 5.77
N GLY A 16 -4.46 4.15 6.87
CA GLY A 16 -3.30 4.32 7.75
C GLY A 16 -3.65 4.03 9.21
N ILE A 17 -3.01 3.04 9.82
CA ILE A 17 -3.28 2.64 11.21
C ILE A 17 -2.02 2.80 12.05
N ASN A 18 -2.07 3.70 13.04
CA ASN A 18 -1.05 3.87 14.06
C ASN A 18 -1.46 3.22 15.38
N THR A 19 -2.71 3.43 15.78
CA THR A 19 -3.14 3.11 17.14
C THR A 19 -3.57 1.65 17.22
N TYR A 20 -2.73 0.84 17.86
CA TYR A 20 -3.02 -0.55 18.21
C TYR A 20 -2.96 -0.70 19.73
N GLN A 21 -3.79 -1.60 20.29
CA GLN A 21 -3.79 -1.87 21.73
C GLN A 21 -2.39 -2.22 22.26
N ASN A 22 -1.63 -3.00 21.46
CA ASN A 22 -0.24 -3.34 21.71
C ASN A 22 0.60 -3.01 20.47
N ASN A 23 1.80 -2.44 20.65
CA ASN A 23 2.74 -2.08 19.58
C ASN A 23 2.23 -1.03 18.58
N SER A 24 1.83 0.16 19.06
CA SER A 24 1.43 1.27 18.17
C SER A 24 2.57 1.76 17.26
N LEU A 25 2.19 2.35 16.12
CA LEU A 25 3.06 2.88 15.07
C LEU A 25 3.03 4.39 15.03
N ASN A 26 4.03 4.98 14.35
CA ASN A 26 4.22 6.43 14.38
C ASN A 26 3.79 7.12 13.09
N TYR A 27 3.97 6.49 11.93
CA TYR A 27 3.97 7.21 10.64
C TYR A 27 2.80 6.89 9.71
N CYS A 28 2.06 5.82 9.93
CA CYS A 28 1.08 5.29 8.99
C CYS A 28 -0.06 6.27 8.68
N ILE A 29 -0.50 7.05 9.68
CA ILE A 29 -1.50 8.10 9.47
C ILE A 29 -0.96 9.24 8.59
N ASN A 30 0.30 9.64 8.79
CA ASN A 30 0.92 10.68 7.97
C ASN A 30 1.10 10.18 6.53
N ASP A 31 1.59 8.96 6.37
CA ASP A 31 1.76 8.30 5.07
C ASP A 31 0.44 8.33 4.27
N ALA A 32 -0.65 7.92 4.90
CA ALA A 32 -1.97 7.89 4.29
C ALA A 32 -2.48 9.29 3.91
N LYS A 33 -2.34 10.28 4.80
CA LYS A 33 -2.81 11.66 4.56
C LYS A 33 -2.02 12.37 3.47
N ASP A 34 -0.70 12.22 3.48
CA ASP A 34 0.19 12.88 2.52
C ASP A 34 0.04 12.24 1.12
N LEU A 35 -0.23 10.92 1.06
CA LEU A 35 -0.56 10.23 -0.18
C LEU A 35 -1.92 10.66 -0.72
N MET A 36 -2.96 10.75 0.11
CA MET A 36 -4.28 11.27 -0.30
C MET A 36 -4.13 12.65 -0.96
N THR A 37 -3.39 13.55 -0.29
CA THR A 37 -3.13 14.90 -0.79
C THR A 37 -2.45 14.87 -2.16
N THR A 38 -1.46 14.00 -2.32
CA THR A 38 -0.73 13.84 -3.58
C THR A 38 -1.60 13.26 -4.69
N LEU A 39 -2.38 12.21 -4.40
CA LEU A 39 -3.27 11.57 -5.38
C LEU A 39 -4.37 12.53 -5.85
N ASN A 40 -4.98 13.29 -4.94
CA ASN A 40 -5.95 14.33 -5.28
C ASN A 40 -5.35 15.36 -6.25
N ARG A 41 -4.11 15.81 -5.99
CA ARG A 41 -3.40 16.78 -6.84
C ARG A 41 -3.14 16.24 -8.25
N ILE A 42 -2.94 14.93 -8.40
CA ILE A 42 -2.63 14.30 -9.70
C ILE A 42 -3.85 13.69 -10.41
N GLY A 43 -5.06 14.07 -9.97
CA GLY A 43 -6.30 13.79 -10.69
C GLY A 43 -7.03 12.51 -10.27
N PHE A 44 -6.71 11.93 -9.10
CA PHE A 44 -7.61 10.98 -8.45
C PHE A 44 -8.80 11.75 -7.89
N LYS A 45 -9.98 11.53 -8.48
CA LYS A 45 -11.20 12.28 -8.13
C LYS A 45 -11.96 11.69 -6.96
N GLU A 46 -11.73 10.41 -6.67
CA GLU A 46 -12.40 9.69 -5.59
C GLU A 46 -11.37 8.95 -4.74
N VAL A 47 -10.93 9.59 -3.65
CA VAL A 47 -10.01 8.99 -2.68
C VAL A 47 -10.72 8.80 -1.35
N LEU A 48 -10.89 7.55 -0.93
CA LEU A 48 -11.40 7.20 0.40
C LEU A 48 -10.22 7.08 1.36
N LEU A 49 -10.25 7.83 2.47
CA LEU A 49 -9.22 7.79 3.50
C LEU A 49 -9.78 7.22 4.80
N GLY A 50 -9.14 6.17 5.31
CA GLY A 50 -9.39 5.59 6.63
C GLY A 50 -8.17 5.78 7.53
N VAL A 51 -8.37 6.24 8.75
CA VAL A 51 -7.30 6.34 9.75
C VAL A 51 -7.75 5.68 11.05
N ASP A 52 -6.86 4.90 11.68
CA ASP A 52 -7.14 4.13 12.90
C ASP A 52 -8.53 3.45 12.89
N CYS A 53 -8.87 2.86 11.74
CA CYS A 53 -10.16 2.23 11.55
C CYS A 53 -10.18 0.87 12.26
N LYS A 54 -11.23 0.70 13.06
CA LYS A 54 -11.68 -0.59 13.58
C LYS A 54 -12.15 -1.51 12.44
N ARG A 55 -12.19 -2.82 12.70
CA ARG A 55 -12.55 -3.87 11.73
C ARG A 55 -13.82 -3.56 10.94
N THR A 56 -14.91 -3.21 11.63
CA THR A 56 -16.19 -2.90 10.98
C THR A 56 -16.06 -1.76 9.96
N LYS A 57 -15.37 -0.67 10.33
CA LYS A 57 -15.19 0.47 9.43
C LYS A 57 -14.26 0.13 8.28
N PHE A 58 -13.19 -0.60 8.55
CA PHE A 58 -12.25 -1.07 7.53
C PHE A 58 -12.99 -1.87 6.45
N LEU A 59 -13.74 -2.90 6.85
CA LEU A 59 -14.51 -3.75 5.92
C LEU A 59 -15.55 -2.94 5.14
N GLN A 60 -16.28 -2.05 5.81
CA GLN A 60 -17.24 -1.16 5.16
C GLN A 60 -16.57 -0.29 4.08
N MET A 61 -15.36 0.21 4.34
CA MET A 61 -14.61 1.02 3.38
C MET A 61 -14.14 0.21 2.16
N VAL A 62 -13.67 -1.02 2.37
CA VAL A 62 -13.31 -1.94 1.29
C VAL A 62 -14.52 -2.25 0.42
N GLU A 63 -15.65 -2.62 1.04
CA GLU A 63 -16.90 -2.91 0.32
C GLU A 63 -17.41 -1.68 -0.46
N THR A 64 -17.39 -0.51 0.19
CA THR A 64 -17.78 0.76 -0.45
C THR A 64 -16.86 1.09 -1.64
N PHE A 65 -15.56 0.85 -1.52
CA PHE A 65 -14.61 1.10 -2.59
C PHE A 65 -14.85 0.14 -3.76
N ALA A 66 -14.90 -1.16 -3.48
CA ALA A 66 -15.12 -2.21 -4.48
C ALA A 66 -16.42 -1.99 -5.26
N GLY A 67 -17.52 -1.65 -4.57
CA GLY A 67 -18.81 -1.38 -5.21
C GLY A 67 -18.84 -0.14 -6.13
N ARG A 68 -17.80 0.70 -6.12
CA ARG A 68 -17.67 1.88 -6.99
C ARG A 68 -16.75 1.67 -8.19
N ILE A 69 -15.97 0.59 -8.21
CA ILE A 69 -15.01 0.31 -9.28
C ILE A 69 -15.77 -0.06 -10.56
N LYS A 70 -15.38 0.55 -11.68
CA LYS A 70 -15.82 0.18 -13.02
C LYS A 70 -14.66 -0.43 -13.81
N PRO A 71 -14.92 -1.28 -14.83
CA PRO A 71 -13.86 -1.90 -15.62
C PRO A 71 -12.89 -0.94 -16.32
N THR A 72 -13.29 0.33 -16.52
CA THR A 72 -12.48 1.37 -17.18
C THR A 72 -11.74 2.29 -16.19
N ASP A 73 -11.79 1.98 -14.89
CA ASP A 73 -11.14 2.77 -13.86
C ASP A 73 -9.71 2.33 -13.61
N LEU A 74 -8.85 3.29 -13.26
CA LEU A 74 -7.59 3.03 -12.58
C LEU A 74 -7.84 3.05 -11.07
N THR A 75 -7.54 1.95 -10.39
CA THR A 75 -7.79 1.80 -8.95
C THR A 75 -6.49 1.63 -8.17
N LEU A 76 -6.39 2.33 -7.04
CA LEU A 76 -5.26 2.25 -6.13
C LEU A 76 -5.73 1.92 -4.72
N PHE A 77 -5.11 0.92 -4.10
CA PHE A 77 -5.27 0.60 -2.69
C PHE A 77 -3.94 0.77 -1.96
N TYR A 78 -3.93 1.61 -0.94
CA TYR A 78 -2.75 1.84 -0.10
C TYR A 78 -3.09 1.52 1.35
N PHE A 79 -2.29 0.68 1.97
CA PHE A 79 -2.37 0.37 3.39
C PHE A 79 -1.02 0.62 4.06
N SER A 80 -1.07 1.37 5.16
CA SER A 80 0.03 1.49 6.09
C SER A 80 -0.41 1.08 7.49
N GLY A 81 0.23 0.07 8.08
CA GLY A 81 -0.10 -0.45 9.40
C GLY A 81 0.56 -1.80 9.67
N HIS A 82 -0.02 -2.59 10.58
CA HIS A 82 0.40 -3.96 10.82
C HIS A 82 -0.23 -4.94 9.83
N GLY A 83 0.53 -5.98 9.49
CA GLY A 83 0.06 -7.13 8.73
C GLY A 83 0.50 -8.44 9.37
N LYS A 84 -0.21 -9.52 9.06
CA LYS A 84 0.13 -10.87 9.52
C LYS A 84 0.03 -11.85 8.36
N GLN A 85 0.96 -12.80 8.28
CA GLN A 85 0.82 -13.96 7.42
C GLN A 85 0.24 -15.14 8.22
N TYR A 86 -0.71 -15.85 7.61
CA TYR A 86 -1.23 -17.11 8.14
C TYR A 86 -1.65 -18.00 6.96
N GLU A 87 -1.28 -19.27 6.97
CA GLU A 87 -1.60 -20.24 5.89
C GLU A 87 -1.24 -19.75 4.47
N ASN A 88 -0.09 -19.07 4.31
CA ASN A 88 0.37 -18.44 3.06
C ASN A 88 -0.45 -17.24 2.56
N GLU A 89 -1.42 -16.78 3.34
CA GLU A 89 -2.23 -15.61 3.03
C GLU A 89 -1.78 -14.39 3.84
N ASN A 90 -1.88 -13.22 3.22
CA ASN A 90 -1.52 -11.94 3.83
C ASN A 90 -2.77 -11.24 4.35
N TYR A 91 -2.72 -10.83 5.61
CA TYR A 91 -3.82 -10.15 6.26
C TYR A 91 -3.43 -8.77 6.76
N LEU A 92 -4.33 -7.80 6.58
CA LEU A 92 -4.19 -6.46 7.13
C LEU A 92 -4.91 -6.37 8.48
N LEU A 93 -4.27 -5.74 9.46
CA LEU A 93 -4.77 -5.69 10.83
C LEU A 93 -5.43 -4.33 11.13
N PRO A 94 -6.72 -4.31 11.51
CA PRO A 94 -7.40 -3.09 11.94
C PRO A 94 -6.93 -2.62 13.33
N SER A 95 -7.29 -1.40 13.73
CA SER A 95 -6.82 -0.79 14.99
C SER A 95 -7.25 -1.54 16.26
N ASP A 96 -8.38 -2.27 16.18
CA ASP A 96 -8.94 -3.10 17.24
C ASP A 96 -8.51 -4.57 17.15
N TYR A 97 -7.45 -4.87 16.38
CA TYR A 97 -6.90 -6.21 16.37
C TYR A 97 -6.34 -6.58 17.75
N ASP A 98 -6.91 -7.63 18.32
CA ASP A 98 -6.46 -8.21 19.59
C ASP A 98 -5.38 -9.26 19.33
N TYR A 99 -4.18 -8.99 19.85
CA TYR A 99 -3.03 -9.90 19.71
C TYR A 99 -3.10 -11.10 20.65
N ASP A 100 -3.86 -11.01 21.75
CA ASP A 100 -3.96 -12.04 22.78
C ASP A 100 -4.99 -13.12 22.40
N TYR A 101 -6.01 -12.72 21.63
CA TYR A 101 -7.10 -13.60 21.16
C TYR A 101 -6.94 -13.89 19.66
N SER A 102 -5.94 -14.71 19.30
CA SER A 102 -5.55 -15.05 17.92
C SER A 102 -6.58 -15.84 17.09
N THR A 103 -7.87 -15.54 17.20
CA THR A 103 -8.93 -16.15 16.41
C THR A 103 -9.17 -15.36 15.13
N ARG A 104 -8.82 -15.97 13.98
CA ARG A 104 -9.49 -16.02 12.66
C ARG A 104 -10.22 -14.80 12.06
N GLU A 105 -10.10 -13.60 12.59
CA GLU A 105 -10.76 -12.41 12.06
C GLU A 105 -9.77 -11.48 11.37
N SER A 106 -9.10 -12.02 10.37
CA SER A 106 -8.13 -11.32 9.55
C SER A 106 -8.79 -10.90 8.22
N ILE A 107 -8.53 -9.68 7.75
CA ILE A 107 -9.22 -9.10 6.58
C ILE A 107 -8.52 -9.59 5.31
N TYR A 108 -9.24 -10.36 4.47
CA TYR A 108 -8.82 -10.74 3.13
C TYR A 108 -8.79 -9.51 2.21
N LEU A 109 -7.71 -9.34 1.45
CA LEU A 109 -7.71 -8.50 0.26
C LEU A 109 -8.00 -9.39 -0.94
N LEU A 110 -9.19 -9.24 -1.54
CA LEU A 110 -9.49 -9.86 -2.81
C LEU A 110 -9.00 -8.97 -3.97
N ASP A 111 -8.42 -9.65 -4.95
CA ASP A 111 -8.14 -9.31 -6.34
C ASP A 111 -8.74 -8.00 -6.90
N ASN A 112 -7.86 -7.23 -7.57
CA ASN A 112 -8.08 -6.03 -8.39
C ASN A 112 -7.96 -4.65 -7.71
N ALA A 113 -6.75 -4.26 -7.30
CA ALA A 113 -6.31 -2.85 -7.21
C ALA A 113 -4.78 -2.78 -6.99
N VAL A 114 -4.14 -1.69 -7.44
CA VAL A 114 -2.71 -1.43 -7.15
C VAL A 114 -2.49 -1.47 -5.64
N SER A 115 -1.75 -2.44 -5.11
CA SER A 115 -1.58 -2.65 -3.67
C SER A 115 -0.26 -2.05 -3.19
N VAL A 116 -0.31 -1.26 -2.12
CA VAL A 116 0.86 -0.83 -1.35
C VAL A 116 0.67 -1.25 0.10
N GLN A 117 1.53 -2.12 0.62
CA GLN A 117 1.49 -2.60 2.02
C GLN A 117 2.74 -2.17 2.79
N THR A 118 2.61 -1.44 3.90
CA THR A 118 3.71 -1.22 4.85
C THR A 118 3.64 -2.20 6.02
N ASN A 119 4.77 -2.80 6.42
CA ASN A 119 4.89 -3.77 7.51
C ASN A 119 5.40 -3.08 8.79
N VAL A 120 4.72 -3.19 9.92
CA VAL A 120 5.39 -3.06 11.23
C VAL A 120 4.98 -4.22 12.17
N ARG A 121 5.69 -4.36 13.30
CA ARG A 121 5.84 -5.51 14.22
C ARG A 121 4.63 -5.91 15.07
N THR A 122 4.65 -7.18 15.50
CA THR A 122 4.52 -7.51 16.93
C THR A 122 5.73 -8.23 17.50
N LYS A 123 6.12 -7.85 18.71
CA LYS A 123 6.96 -8.69 19.58
C LYS A 123 6.06 -9.74 20.23
N GLY A 124 6.35 -11.02 20.02
CA GLY A 124 5.82 -12.12 20.82
C GLY A 124 5.56 -13.41 20.03
N GLY A 125 6.30 -14.47 20.37
CA GLY A 125 5.94 -15.85 20.01
C GLY A 125 6.55 -16.37 18.71
N SER A 126 7.11 -17.58 18.79
CA SER A 126 7.68 -18.37 17.70
C SER A 126 6.61 -18.77 16.68
N ASP A 127 6.48 -18.02 15.58
CA ASP A 127 5.93 -18.49 14.31
C ASP A 127 6.48 -17.61 13.18
N GLN A 128 6.76 -18.23 12.03
CA GLN A 128 7.60 -17.67 10.97
C GLN A 128 7.16 -16.27 10.52
N GLN A 129 8.08 -15.31 10.67
CA GLN A 129 7.83 -13.86 10.58
C GLN A 129 8.04 -13.34 9.15
N GLY A 130 6.95 -12.92 8.52
CA GLY A 130 6.90 -12.08 7.30
C GLY A 130 5.68 -12.39 6.45
N LEU A 131 5.54 -11.78 5.27
CA LEU A 131 4.43 -12.00 4.33
C LEU A 131 4.79 -13.00 3.23
N SER A 132 3.80 -13.64 2.61
CA SER A 132 3.97 -14.48 1.42
C SER A 132 3.83 -13.66 0.13
N PRO A 133 4.46 -14.04 -0.99
CA PRO A 133 4.16 -13.45 -2.29
C PRO A 133 2.71 -13.79 -2.69
N MET A 134 1.86 -12.78 -2.90
CA MET A 134 0.57 -12.97 -3.59
C MET A 134 0.78 -13.04 -5.11
N HIS A 135 0.09 -13.96 -5.79
CA HIS A 135 -0.01 -13.95 -7.25
C HIS A 135 -0.92 -12.78 -7.67
N ALA A 136 -0.44 -11.90 -8.57
CA ALA A 136 -1.25 -10.81 -9.09
C ALA A 136 -2.29 -11.36 -10.10
N SER A 137 -3.57 -11.07 -9.89
CA SER A 137 -4.63 -11.23 -10.90
C SER A 137 -4.29 -10.44 -12.15
N PRO A 138 -4.84 -10.74 -13.35
CA PRO A 138 -4.55 -9.98 -14.56
C PRO A 138 -4.69 -8.46 -14.37
N GLU A 139 -3.83 -7.68 -15.01
CA GLU A 139 -3.83 -6.21 -14.94
C GLU A 139 -3.70 -5.63 -13.50
N THR A 140 -2.95 -6.33 -12.64
CA THR A 140 -2.72 -5.94 -11.24
C THR A 140 -1.23 -5.81 -10.93
N LEU A 141 -0.89 -4.82 -10.11
CA LEU A 141 0.44 -4.62 -9.56
C LEU A 141 0.35 -4.52 -8.04
N ILE A 142 1.17 -5.31 -7.34
CA ILE A 142 1.25 -5.31 -5.88
C ILE A 142 2.67 -4.95 -5.48
N ALA A 143 2.81 -4.00 -4.57
CA ALA A 143 4.07 -3.55 -4.01
C ALA A 143 4.05 -3.61 -2.47
N TYR A 144 5.12 -4.10 -1.90
CA TYR A 144 5.33 -4.21 -0.46
C TYR A 144 6.50 -3.32 -0.05
N ALA A 145 6.37 -2.64 1.09
CA ALA A 145 7.44 -1.80 1.64
C ALA A 145 8.70 -2.59 2.03
N CYS A 146 8.56 -3.91 2.23
CA CYS A 146 9.63 -4.87 2.48
C CYS A 146 9.40 -6.17 1.72
N ALA A 147 10.46 -6.95 1.55
CA ALA A 147 10.37 -8.30 1.02
C ALA A 147 9.49 -9.21 1.90
N PRO A 148 8.86 -10.24 1.29
CA PRO A 148 8.35 -11.41 2.00
C PRO A 148 9.34 -11.89 3.07
N GLY A 149 8.88 -12.26 4.26
CA GLY A 149 9.80 -12.63 5.37
C GLY A 149 10.47 -11.44 6.10
N ALA A 150 10.35 -10.20 5.62
CA ALA A 150 11.09 -9.05 6.15
C ALA A 150 10.18 -7.93 6.70
N VAL A 151 10.73 -7.12 7.60
CA VAL A 151 10.00 -6.09 8.35
C VAL A 151 10.45 -4.69 7.91
N ALA A 152 9.52 -3.75 7.74
CA ALA A 152 9.88 -2.38 7.42
C ALA A 152 10.37 -1.63 8.67
N VAL A 153 11.23 -0.65 8.47
CA VAL A 153 11.82 0.10 9.58
C VAL A 153 10.79 1.13 10.07
N ASP A 154 10.40 1.00 11.34
CA ASP A 154 9.45 1.89 12.03
C ASP A 154 10.11 3.08 12.74
N GLU A 155 11.37 3.34 12.42
CA GLU A 155 12.12 4.48 12.92
C GLU A 155 12.74 5.22 11.74
N THR A 156 12.26 6.42 11.47
CA THR A 156 12.89 7.31 10.50
C THR A 156 13.71 8.36 11.23
N ARG A 157 14.89 8.70 10.71
CA ARG A 157 15.71 9.77 11.28
C ARG A 157 15.04 11.12 11.00
N ASN A 158 14.27 11.63 11.98
CA ASN A 158 13.54 12.89 11.91
C ASN A 158 12.50 12.96 10.76
N GLY A 159 12.04 11.83 10.26
CA GLY A 159 11.09 11.77 9.14
C GLY A 159 9.65 11.90 9.60
N ARG A 160 8.82 12.56 8.79
CA ARG A 160 7.36 12.64 9.00
C ARG A 160 6.63 11.34 8.60
N ASN A 161 7.23 10.59 7.68
CA ASN A 161 6.66 9.44 6.98
C ASN A 161 7.56 8.21 7.14
N GLY A 162 7.03 7.01 6.88
CA GLY A 162 7.85 5.80 6.72
C GLY A 162 8.69 5.86 5.44
N TYR A 163 9.85 5.18 5.40
CA TYR A 163 10.79 5.28 4.26
C TYR A 163 10.16 4.99 2.89
N PHE A 164 9.25 4.01 2.82
CA PHE A 164 8.57 3.69 1.57
C PHE A 164 7.66 4.83 1.11
N ALA A 165 6.82 5.35 2.01
CA ALA A 165 5.94 6.46 1.71
C ALA A 165 6.72 7.73 1.37
N GLU A 166 7.79 8.03 2.12
CA GLU A 166 8.67 9.18 1.87
C GLU A 166 9.16 9.22 0.42
N HIS A 167 9.69 8.10 -0.09
CA HIS A 167 10.18 8.04 -1.47
C HIS A 167 9.07 7.88 -2.49
N LEU A 168 8.00 7.16 -2.17
CA LEU A 168 6.84 7.09 -3.06
C LEU A 168 6.28 8.49 -3.34
N LEU A 169 6.11 9.31 -2.31
CA LEU A 169 5.58 10.67 -2.42
C LEU A 169 6.47 11.58 -3.29
N LYS A 170 7.79 11.36 -3.30
CA LYS A 170 8.73 12.09 -4.18
C LYS A 170 8.51 11.80 -5.66
N HIS A 171 8.15 10.56 -6.00
CA HIS A 171 8.16 10.09 -7.39
C HIS A 171 6.79 9.80 -8.00
N ILE A 172 5.75 9.52 -7.19
CA ILE A 172 4.44 9.06 -7.66
C ILE A 172 3.72 10.05 -8.59
N ALA A 173 4.06 11.34 -8.47
CA ALA A 173 3.51 12.42 -9.28
C ALA A 173 4.31 12.70 -10.55
N THR A 174 5.34 11.90 -10.87
CA THR A 174 6.22 12.13 -12.03
C THR A 174 5.45 11.89 -13.33
N PRO A 175 5.32 12.91 -14.21
CA PRO A 175 4.57 12.76 -15.46
C PRO A 175 5.19 11.75 -16.41
N ASN A 176 4.34 10.97 -17.07
CA ASN A 176 4.71 10.00 -18.12
C ASN A 176 5.67 8.90 -17.67
N ASN A 177 5.86 8.70 -16.37
CA ASN A 177 6.62 7.59 -15.82
C ASN A 177 5.71 6.39 -15.57
N ASP A 178 6.22 5.21 -15.93
CA ASP A 178 5.55 3.95 -15.59
C ASP A 178 5.59 3.72 -14.08
N ILE A 179 4.50 3.19 -13.52
CA ILE A 179 4.42 2.88 -12.10
C ILE A 179 5.46 1.84 -11.67
N GLU A 180 5.79 0.86 -12.54
CA GLU A 180 6.82 -0.13 -12.22
C GLU A 180 8.21 0.51 -12.13
N ASP A 181 8.51 1.49 -12.99
CA ASP A 181 9.77 2.23 -12.94
C ASP A 181 9.85 3.14 -11.72
N ILE A 182 8.75 3.81 -11.36
CA ILE A 182 8.65 4.56 -10.10
C ILE A 182 8.97 3.65 -8.91
N LEU A 183 8.36 2.45 -8.85
CA LEU A 183 8.59 1.51 -7.76
C LEU A 183 10.01 0.94 -7.74
N LYS A 184 10.66 0.76 -8.90
CA LYS A 184 12.09 0.40 -8.94
C LYS A 184 12.96 1.50 -8.32
N ILE A 185 12.67 2.76 -8.61
CA ILE A 185 13.38 3.92 -8.02
C ILE A 185 13.17 3.95 -6.51
N VAL A 186 11.91 3.86 -6.06
CA VAL A 186 11.55 3.80 -4.63
C VAL A 186 12.29 2.66 -3.93
N ALA A 187 12.30 1.46 -4.50
CA ALA A 187 12.99 0.31 -3.92
C ALA A 187 14.49 0.56 -3.74
N ARG A 188 15.15 1.16 -4.74
CA ARG A 188 16.56 1.53 -4.67
C ARG A 188 16.81 2.56 -3.57
N GLU A 189 16.02 3.63 -3.50
CA GLU A 189 16.24 4.71 -2.54
C GLU A 189 15.98 4.29 -1.10
N VAL A 190 14.92 3.50 -0.87
CA VAL A 190 14.65 2.88 0.43
C VAL A 190 15.80 1.97 0.85
N LYS A 191 16.30 1.11 -0.05
CA LYS A 191 17.44 0.23 0.24
C LYS A 191 18.69 1.03 0.63
N LEU A 192 18.98 2.11 -0.09
CA LEU A 192 20.14 2.96 0.19
C LEU A 192 20.01 3.69 1.54
N GLN A 193 18.88 4.34 1.80
CA GLN A 193 18.67 5.10 3.03
C GLN A 193 18.63 4.22 4.27
N THR A 194 18.15 2.98 4.13
CA THR A 194 18.12 1.99 5.22
C THR A 194 19.36 1.11 5.25
N SER A 195 20.43 1.42 4.49
CA SER A 195 21.66 0.60 4.44
C SER A 195 21.40 -0.89 4.17
N GLY A 196 20.35 -1.20 3.42
CA GLY A 196 19.93 -2.56 3.08
C GLY A 196 18.99 -3.24 4.07
N PHE A 197 18.66 -2.62 5.22
CA PHE A 197 17.75 -3.22 6.20
C PHE A 197 16.32 -3.39 5.68
N GLN A 198 15.88 -2.50 4.80
CA GLN A 198 14.57 -2.57 4.18
C GLN A 198 14.72 -2.55 2.65
N VAL A 199 14.14 -3.56 2.01
CA VAL A 199 14.15 -3.71 0.55
C VAL A 199 12.72 -3.92 0.09
N PRO A 200 12.09 -2.92 -0.56
CA PRO A 200 10.75 -3.08 -1.11
C PRO A 200 10.70 -4.15 -2.19
N PHE A 201 9.56 -4.82 -2.29
CA PHE A 201 9.31 -5.92 -3.23
C PHE A 201 8.03 -5.66 -4.03
N ARG A 202 7.91 -6.26 -5.22
CA ARG A 202 6.70 -6.13 -6.05
C ARG A 202 6.43 -7.38 -6.89
N THR A 203 5.16 -7.60 -7.20
CA THR A 203 4.66 -8.59 -8.16
C THR A 203 3.73 -7.88 -9.14
N SER A 204 3.84 -8.18 -10.43
CA SER A 204 3.08 -7.50 -11.49
C SER A 204 2.56 -8.51 -12.51
N SER A 205 1.35 -8.28 -13.00
CA SER A 205 0.75 -8.91 -14.17
C SER A 205 0.37 -7.89 -15.25
N LEU A 206 0.78 -6.62 -15.07
CA LEU A 206 0.51 -5.55 -16.03
C LEU A 206 1.17 -5.87 -17.37
N THR A 207 0.41 -5.74 -18.45
CA THR A 207 0.91 -5.98 -19.81
C THR A 207 1.28 -4.68 -20.53
N GLU A 208 0.74 -3.56 -20.06
CA GLU A 208 0.93 -2.22 -20.64
C GLU A 208 1.49 -1.23 -19.61
N LYS A 209 2.09 -0.16 -20.13
CA LYS A 209 2.61 0.95 -19.31
C LYS A 209 1.46 1.67 -18.59
N VAL A 210 1.56 1.82 -17.27
CA VAL A 210 0.57 2.53 -16.45
C VAL A 210 1.18 3.80 -15.87
N CYS A 211 0.77 4.95 -16.40
CA CYS A 211 1.19 6.26 -15.91
C CYS A 211 0.12 6.87 -15.00
N LEU A 212 0.46 7.16 -13.74
CA LEU A 212 -0.47 7.84 -12.83
C LEU A 212 -0.68 9.31 -13.21
N VAL A 213 0.28 9.92 -13.90
CA VAL A 213 0.20 11.28 -14.42
C VAL A 213 0.54 11.24 -15.91
N THR A 214 -0.39 11.68 -16.75
CA THR A 214 -0.17 11.86 -18.18
C THR A 214 -0.11 13.35 -18.45
N SER A 215 0.96 13.81 -19.11
CA SER A 215 0.99 15.18 -19.62
C SER A 215 0.14 15.22 -20.88
N ASN A 216 -0.77 16.18 -21.01
CA ASN A 216 -1.28 16.50 -22.33
C ASN A 216 -0.10 17.08 -23.12
N VAL A 217 0.43 16.30 -24.07
CA VAL A 217 1.20 16.88 -25.16
C VAL A 217 0.17 17.71 -25.94
N GLN A 218 0.25 19.03 -25.81
CA GLN A 218 -0.40 19.94 -26.75
C GLN A 218 0.33 19.86 -28.10
#